data_AF-A0A858ARU3-F1
#
_entry.id   AF-A0A858ARU3-F1
#
_cell.length_a   1.000
_cell.length_b   1.000
_cell.length_c   1.000
_cell.angle_alpha   90.00
_cell.angle_beta   90.00
_cell.angle_gamma   90.00
#
_symmetry.space_group_name_H-M   'P 1'
#
loop_
_entity.id
_entity.type
_entity.pdbx_description
1 polymer ?
#
loop_
_entity_poly.entity_id
_entity_poly.type
_entity_poly.pdbx_seq_one_letter_code
_entity_poly.pdbx_strand_id
1 'polypeptide(L)'
;MFKKLSNKKRRIIGFSVMGATVAFGLTTTLMIAPGMGMESLMFIKSVERELKQITPKGKFVLDSTSPTYPLVKNVIKKSFIADAVSTIDFRDPSQLALKGVYEEYAAYWFEDHFGENVDIDLYDIGNSLIEFDKSVAGKFHSTGFVNTGPAWIFTQGGLSEIYGSDVYNLGLNQQTILDQNLYTAYIHDNGSLGNINGVEVEYSIGAHIVNNKVWFLNKQIESIRSALTLHVIGGAMGINVFKDDNNQLSLNDDIFNKYVIVDDLYHPNFTATLQLLRVAIVLFALNFAVIPAGVTVTVLTLKGTKKPKNTEEVENEEIN
;
A
#
# COMPACT_ATOMS: atom_id res chain seq x y z
N MET A 1 18.06 36.88 35.00
CA MET A 1 17.23 37.58 33.99
C MET A 1 15.76 37.69 34.40
N PHE A 2 15.04 36.60 34.71
CA PHE A 2 13.58 36.63 34.98
C PHE A 2 13.13 37.25 36.31
N LYS A 3 14.02 37.44 37.30
CA LYS A 3 13.69 38.02 38.62
C LYS A 3 13.20 39.47 38.55
N LYS A 4 13.51 40.21 37.48
CA LYS A 4 13.09 41.61 37.28
C LYS A 4 11.69 41.76 36.63
N LEU A 5 11.04 40.65 36.25
CA LEU A 5 9.73 40.66 35.59
C LEU A 5 8.60 40.50 36.62
N SER A 6 7.45 41.13 36.35
CA SER A 6 6.25 40.96 37.18
C SER A 6 5.71 39.52 37.11
N ASN A 7 5.04 39.06 38.18
CA ASN A 7 4.50 37.70 38.26
C ASN A 7 3.55 37.36 37.09
N LYS A 8 2.74 38.33 36.62
CA LYS A 8 1.86 38.16 35.46
C LYS A 8 2.67 37.90 34.18
N LYS A 9 3.71 38.69 33.91
CA LYS A 9 4.59 38.51 32.74
C LYS A 9 5.36 37.18 32.81
N ARG A 10 5.85 36.79 34.00
CA ARG A 10 6.52 35.50 34.21
C ARG A 10 5.61 34.31 33.93
N ARG A 11 4.33 34.38 34.34
CA ARG A 11 3.33 33.35 34.03
C ARG A 11 3.04 33.24 32.55
N ILE A 12 2.81 34.36 31.88
CA ILE A 12 2.57 34.38 30.43
C ILE A 12 3.75 33.74 29.71
N ILE A 13 4.97 34.20 29.97
CA ILE A 13 6.18 33.65 29.32
C ILE A 13 6.34 32.15 29.64
N GLY A 14 6.19 31.74 30.90
CA GLY A 14 6.32 30.34 31.31
C GLY A 14 5.31 29.42 30.62
N PHE A 15 4.02 29.81 30.59
CA PHE A 15 2.99 29.03 29.91
C PHE A 15 3.12 29.08 28.39
N SER A 16 3.54 30.21 27.80
CA SER A 16 3.80 30.30 26.36
C SER A 16 4.97 29.41 25.94
N VAL A 17 6.07 29.38 26.70
CA VAL A 17 7.21 28.50 26.42
C VAL A 17 6.80 27.03 26.56
N MET A 18 6.07 26.67 27.63
CA MET A 18 5.56 25.32 27.81
C MET A 18 4.61 24.92 26.68
N GLY A 19 3.66 25.79 26.32
CA GLY A 19 2.74 25.56 25.21
C GLY A 19 3.45 25.37 23.88
N ALA A 20 4.45 26.21 23.57
CA ALA A 20 5.27 26.06 22.37
C ALA A 20 6.10 24.77 22.38
N THR A 21 6.63 24.37 23.54
CA THR A 21 7.40 23.12 23.70
C THR A 21 6.52 21.89 23.44
N VAL A 22 5.32 21.86 24.04
CA VAL A 22 4.35 20.78 23.84
C VAL A 22 3.87 20.74 22.39
N ALA A 23 3.52 21.90 21.82
CA ALA A 23 3.09 21.99 20.43
C ALA A 23 4.17 21.49 19.47
N PHE A 24 5.43 21.89 19.69
CA PHE A 24 6.56 21.43 18.89
C PHE A 24 6.75 19.90 19.01
N GLY A 25 6.75 19.36 20.23
CA GLY A 25 6.91 17.91 20.45
C GLY A 25 5.80 17.08 19.81
N LEU A 26 4.55 17.50 19.94
CA LEU A 26 3.41 16.83 19.31
C LEU A 26 3.47 16.92 17.79
N THR A 27 3.72 18.13 17.26
CA THR A 27 3.74 18.35 15.80
C THR A 27 4.83 17.51 15.14
N THR A 28 6.04 17.53 15.68
CA THR A 28 7.17 16.76 15.13
C THR A 28 6.96 15.25 15.23
N THR A 29 6.30 14.77 16.29
CA THR A 29 5.90 13.34 16.40
C THR A 29 4.87 12.97 15.35
N LEU A 30 3.85 13.81 15.14
CA LEU A 30 2.82 13.58 14.12
C LEU A 30 3.38 13.62 12.70
N MET A 31 4.37 14.49 12.44
CA MET A 31 5.03 14.59 11.13
C MET A 31 5.83 13.33 10.75
N ILE A 32 6.21 12.48 11.72
CA ILE A 32 6.86 11.20 11.43
C ILE A 32 5.83 10.14 11.00
N ALA A 33 4.55 10.29 11.34
CA ALA A 33 3.55 9.26 11.07
C ALA A 33 3.44 8.87 9.58
N PRO A 34 3.43 9.83 8.62
CA PRO A 34 3.47 9.52 7.20
C PRO A 34 4.78 8.84 6.80
N GLY A 35 4.69 7.74 6.06
CA GLY A 35 5.81 7.05 5.44
C GLY A 35 5.35 6.45 4.10
N MET A 36 6.27 5.92 3.29
CA MET A 36 5.92 5.33 1.99
C MET A 36 4.87 4.22 2.10
N GLY A 37 4.78 3.52 3.25
CA GLY A 37 3.77 2.49 3.45
C GLY A 37 2.35 3.03 3.51
N MET A 38 2.16 4.30 3.87
CA MET A 38 0.84 4.95 3.81
C MET A 38 0.41 5.17 2.36
N GLU A 39 1.31 5.68 1.51
CA GLU A 39 1.08 5.82 0.06
C GLU A 39 0.80 4.47 -0.59
N SER A 40 1.57 3.44 -0.20
CA SER A 40 1.40 2.07 -0.69
C SER A 40 0.04 1.50 -0.29
N LEU A 41 -0.40 1.75 0.94
CA LEU A 41 -1.72 1.32 1.42
C LEU A 41 -2.85 2.02 0.66
N MET A 42 -2.72 3.32 0.37
CA MET A 42 -3.71 4.05 -0.43
C MET A 42 -3.80 3.50 -1.85
N PHE A 43 -2.65 3.21 -2.46
CA PHE A 43 -2.58 2.55 -3.76
C PHE A 43 -3.25 1.18 -3.74
N ILE A 44 -2.85 0.31 -2.81
CA ILE A 44 -3.40 -1.03 -2.66
C ILE A 44 -4.93 -0.98 -2.46
N LYS A 45 -5.44 -0.06 -1.65
CA LYS A 45 -6.89 0.11 -1.47
C LYS A 45 -7.60 0.54 -2.75
N SER A 46 -6.96 1.35 -3.59
CA SER A 46 -7.52 1.71 -4.90
C SER A 46 -7.57 0.50 -5.84
N VAL A 47 -6.52 -0.33 -5.85
CA VAL A 47 -6.49 -1.60 -6.62
C VAL A 47 -7.54 -2.56 -6.09
N GLU A 48 -7.66 -2.73 -4.78
CA GLU A 48 -8.66 -3.57 -4.12
C GLU A 48 -10.08 -3.16 -4.52
N ARG A 49 -10.36 -1.85 -4.62
CA ARG A 49 -11.67 -1.34 -5.06
C ARG A 49 -11.98 -1.73 -6.51
N GLU A 50 -11.01 -1.64 -7.41
CA GLU A 50 -11.20 -2.05 -8.81
C GLU A 50 -11.31 -3.57 -8.94
N LEU A 51 -10.48 -4.35 -8.22
CA LEU A 51 -10.61 -5.81 -8.17
C LEU A 51 -11.99 -6.27 -7.72
N LYS A 52 -12.56 -5.65 -6.68
CA LYS A 52 -13.91 -6.00 -6.21
C LYS A 52 -15.02 -5.68 -7.21
N GLN A 53 -14.79 -4.75 -8.13
CA GLN A 53 -15.70 -4.50 -9.25
C GLN A 53 -15.51 -5.54 -10.36
N ILE A 54 -14.28 -5.95 -10.65
CA ILE A 54 -13.94 -6.93 -11.69
C ILE A 54 -14.37 -8.35 -11.29
N THR A 55 -14.15 -8.73 -10.04
CA THR A 55 -14.52 -10.03 -9.46
C THR A 55 -15.47 -9.85 -8.28
N PRO A 56 -16.75 -9.51 -8.49
CA PRO A 56 -17.71 -9.39 -7.41
C PRO A 56 -17.91 -10.72 -6.70
N LYS A 57 -18.09 -10.65 -5.37
CA LYS A 57 -18.29 -11.82 -4.52
C LYS A 57 -19.46 -12.68 -4.99
N GLY A 58 -19.22 -13.99 -5.11
CA GLY A 58 -20.19 -15.02 -5.45
C GLY A 58 -20.60 -15.04 -6.92
N LYS A 59 -20.06 -14.14 -7.76
CA LYS A 59 -20.42 -14.07 -9.18
C LYS A 59 -19.65 -15.09 -10.01
N PHE A 60 -18.33 -15.09 -9.89
CA PHE A 60 -17.46 -15.97 -10.66
C PHE A 60 -16.87 -17.04 -9.75
N VAL A 61 -17.62 -18.12 -9.52
CA VAL A 61 -17.18 -19.24 -8.68
C VAL A 61 -16.76 -20.40 -9.58
N LEU A 62 -15.49 -20.79 -9.52
CA LEU A 62 -14.97 -21.94 -10.28
C LEU A 62 -15.58 -23.23 -9.74
N ASP A 63 -16.04 -24.08 -10.66
CA ASP A 63 -16.61 -25.38 -10.32
C ASP A 63 -15.51 -26.43 -10.19
N SER A 64 -15.22 -26.86 -8.96
CA SER A 64 -14.22 -27.90 -8.66
C SER A 64 -14.53 -29.27 -9.27
N THR A 65 -15.78 -29.51 -9.66
CA THR A 65 -16.20 -30.75 -10.31
C THR A 65 -16.00 -30.74 -11.82
N SER A 66 -15.71 -29.58 -12.41
CA SER A 66 -15.50 -29.41 -13.84
C SER A 66 -14.22 -30.11 -14.32
N PRO A 67 -14.25 -30.81 -15.48
CA PRO A 67 -13.05 -31.33 -16.13
C PRO A 67 -12.01 -30.25 -16.47
N THR A 68 -12.45 -29.00 -16.62
CA THR A 68 -11.57 -27.86 -16.93
C THR A 68 -10.99 -27.17 -15.70
N TYR A 69 -11.44 -27.54 -14.50
CA TYR A 69 -11.00 -26.92 -13.25
C TYR A 69 -9.48 -26.91 -13.07
N PRO A 70 -8.72 -28.02 -13.30
CA PRO A 70 -7.26 -28.00 -13.15
C PRO A 70 -6.56 -27.03 -14.11
N LEU A 71 -7.10 -26.88 -15.33
CA LEU A 71 -6.57 -25.97 -16.34
C LEU A 71 -6.75 -24.52 -15.88
N VAL A 72 -7.97 -24.15 -15.46
CA VAL A 72 -8.30 -22.79 -15.01
C VAL A 72 -7.58 -22.45 -13.71
N LYS A 73 -7.46 -23.41 -12.79
CA LYS A 73 -6.67 -23.28 -11.56
C LYS A 73 -5.20 -22.98 -11.87
N ASN A 74 -4.62 -23.66 -12.85
CA ASN A 74 -3.26 -23.38 -13.31
C ASN A 74 -3.12 -21.99 -13.96
N VAL A 75 -4.14 -21.50 -14.68
CA VAL A 75 -4.16 -20.12 -15.20
C VAL A 75 -4.10 -19.10 -14.06
N ILE A 76 -4.85 -19.32 -12.98
CA ILE A 76 -4.83 -18.44 -11.81
C ILE A 76 -3.47 -18.50 -11.12
N LYS A 77 -2.89 -19.69 -10.94
CA LYS A 77 -1.51 -19.79 -10.42
C LYS A 77 -0.54 -18.95 -11.25
N LYS A 78 -0.64 -19.03 -12.58
CA LYS A 78 0.18 -18.22 -13.49
C LYS A 78 -0.11 -16.73 -13.39
N SER A 79 -1.31 -16.29 -13.02
CA SER A 79 -1.57 -14.86 -12.78
C SER A 79 -0.84 -14.34 -11.54
N PHE A 80 -0.73 -15.11 -10.45
CA PHE A 80 0.12 -14.73 -9.31
C PHE A 80 1.59 -14.59 -9.72
N ILE A 81 2.07 -15.54 -10.53
CA ILE A 81 3.44 -15.50 -11.06
C ILE A 81 3.65 -14.28 -11.96
N ALA A 82 2.72 -14.02 -12.89
CA ALA A 82 2.79 -12.90 -13.81
C ALA A 82 2.77 -11.56 -13.08
N ASP A 83 1.93 -11.41 -12.05
CA ASP A 83 1.89 -10.20 -11.21
C ASP A 83 3.26 -9.95 -10.58
N ALA A 84 3.82 -10.96 -9.92
CA ALA A 84 5.13 -10.89 -9.28
C ALA A 84 6.25 -10.57 -10.28
N VAL A 85 6.35 -11.36 -11.35
CA VAL A 85 7.43 -11.27 -12.34
C VAL A 85 7.34 -9.99 -13.16
N SER A 86 6.15 -9.46 -13.42
CA SER A 86 5.97 -8.22 -14.17
C SER A 86 6.57 -7.00 -13.46
N THR A 87 6.80 -7.06 -12.14
CA THR A 87 7.45 -5.99 -11.38
C THR A 87 8.97 -5.94 -11.54
N ILE A 88 9.58 -7.01 -12.06
CA ILE A 88 11.03 -7.15 -12.26
C ILE A 88 11.43 -6.38 -13.52
N ASP A 89 12.51 -5.60 -13.44
CA ASP A 89 13.13 -5.02 -14.64
C ASP A 89 14.10 -6.03 -15.28
N PHE A 90 13.71 -6.58 -16.42
CA PHE A 90 14.49 -7.60 -17.14
C PHE A 90 15.77 -7.03 -17.76
N ARG A 91 15.90 -5.70 -17.84
CA ARG A 91 17.13 -5.02 -18.30
C ARG A 91 18.21 -4.99 -17.23
N ASP A 92 17.83 -5.18 -15.96
CA ASP A 92 18.73 -5.23 -14.82
C ASP A 92 19.07 -6.70 -14.49
N PRO A 93 20.32 -7.16 -14.74
CA PRO A 93 20.72 -8.53 -14.48
C PRO A 93 20.58 -8.94 -13.01
N SER A 94 20.68 -7.99 -12.08
CA SER A 94 20.54 -8.27 -10.65
C SER A 94 19.10 -8.59 -10.26
N GLN A 95 18.13 -7.90 -10.88
CA GLN A 95 16.71 -8.17 -10.69
C GLN A 95 16.26 -9.41 -11.47
N LEU A 96 16.74 -9.58 -12.70
CA LEU A 96 16.43 -10.77 -13.50
C LEU A 96 16.88 -12.06 -12.80
N ALA A 97 17.99 -12.05 -12.08
CA ALA A 97 18.45 -13.18 -11.27
C ALA A 97 17.46 -13.59 -10.17
N LEU A 98 16.54 -12.70 -9.77
CA LEU A 98 15.49 -12.97 -8.79
C LEU A 98 14.22 -13.58 -9.41
N LYS A 99 14.11 -13.66 -10.74
CA LYS A 99 12.90 -14.16 -11.42
C LYS A 99 12.43 -15.50 -10.87
N GLY A 100 13.32 -16.49 -10.78
CA GLY A 100 12.98 -17.80 -10.22
C GLY A 100 12.51 -17.74 -8.77
N VAL A 101 13.07 -16.84 -7.96
CA VAL A 101 12.66 -16.67 -6.56
C VAL A 101 11.25 -16.06 -6.46
N TYR A 102 10.91 -15.12 -7.35
CA TYR A 102 9.57 -14.57 -7.45
C TYR A 102 8.55 -15.62 -7.92
N GLU A 103 8.91 -16.41 -8.94
CA GLU A 103 8.08 -17.50 -9.47
C GLU A 103 7.80 -18.56 -8.39
N GLU A 104 8.83 -19.01 -7.68
CA GLU A 104 8.71 -19.98 -6.59
C GLU A 104 7.86 -19.43 -5.44
N TYR A 105 8.06 -18.16 -5.08
CA TYR A 105 7.31 -17.53 -4.00
C TYR A 105 5.82 -17.37 -4.35
N ALA A 106 5.52 -16.93 -5.57
CA ALA A 106 4.15 -16.83 -6.08
C ALA A 106 3.47 -18.20 -6.16
N ALA A 107 4.18 -19.21 -6.66
CA ALA A 107 3.69 -20.58 -6.72
C ALA A 107 3.41 -21.13 -5.32
N TYR A 108 4.32 -20.95 -4.36
CA TYR A 108 4.12 -21.36 -2.98
C TYR A 108 2.90 -20.69 -2.36
N TRP A 109 2.76 -19.36 -2.51
CA TRP A 109 1.62 -18.62 -1.99
C TRP A 109 0.29 -19.17 -2.52
N PHE A 110 0.22 -19.44 -3.83
CA PHE A 110 -0.96 -20.01 -4.46
C PHE A 110 -1.30 -21.40 -3.89
N GLU A 111 -0.33 -22.30 -3.77
CA GLU A 111 -0.57 -23.63 -3.23
C GLU A 111 -0.99 -23.60 -1.75
N ASP A 112 -0.45 -22.68 -0.96
CA ASP A 112 -0.79 -22.51 0.46
C ASP A 112 -2.25 -22.05 0.66
N HIS A 113 -2.77 -21.21 -0.23
CA HIS A 113 -4.12 -20.64 -0.11
C HIS A 113 -5.17 -21.41 -0.92
N PHE A 114 -4.78 -21.99 -2.05
CA PHE A 114 -5.69 -22.56 -3.05
C PHE A 114 -5.25 -23.94 -3.54
N GLY A 115 -4.31 -24.61 -2.87
CA GLY A 115 -3.82 -25.94 -3.25
C GLY A 115 -4.91 -27.02 -3.21
N GLU A 116 -5.90 -26.88 -2.34
CA GLU A 116 -7.04 -27.79 -2.26
C GLU A 116 -7.98 -27.69 -3.47
N ASN A 117 -8.61 -28.80 -3.85
CA ASN A 117 -9.57 -28.85 -4.94
C ASN A 117 -10.98 -28.59 -4.41
N VAL A 118 -11.22 -27.33 -4.07
CA VAL A 118 -12.53 -26.81 -3.64
C VAL A 118 -13.00 -25.76 -4.62
N ASP A 119 -14.29 -25.41 -4.59
CA ASP A 119 -14.76 -24.30 -5.41
C ASP A 119 -14.03 -23.01 -4.99
N ILE A 120 -13.62 -22.22 -5.98
CA ILE A 120 -12.84 -20.99 -5.75
C ILE A 120 -13.64 -19.82 -6.29
N ASP A 121 -14.00 -18.89 -5.42
CA ASP A 121 -14.53 -17.59 -5.83
C ASP A 121 -13.38 -16.71 -6.32
N LEU A 122 -13.50 -16.15 -7.53
CA LEU A 122 -12.50 -15.20 -8.03
C LEU A 122 -12.40 -13.93 -7.16
N TYR A 123 -13.42 -13.61 -6.37
CA TYR A 123 -13.34 -12.57 -5.33
C TYR A 123 -12.28 -12.90 -4.27
N ASP A 124 -12.18 -14.17 -3.86
CA ASP A 124 -11.20 -14.61 -2.86
C ASP A 124 -9.79 -14.63 -3.44
N ILE A 125 -9.66 -14.99 -4.74
CA ILE A 125 -8.41 -14.81 -5.49
C ILE A 125 -7.98 -13.34 -5.50
N GLY A 126 -8.89 -12.42 -5.81
CA GLY A 126 -8.62 -10.98 -5.82
C GLY A 126 -8.14 -10.46 -4.47
N ASN A 127 -8.76 -10.89 -3.36
CA ASN A 127 -8.29 -10.52 -2.02
C ASN A 127 -6.90 -11.11 -1.71
N SER A 128 -6.66 -12.37 -2.08
CA SER A 128 -5.36 -13.01 -1.87
C SER A 128 -4.24 -12.36 -2.69
N LEU A 129 -4.51 -11.88 -3.91
CA LEU A 129 -3.56 -11.08 -4.70
C LEU A 129 -3.14 -9.79 -3.99
N ILE A 130 -4.08 -9.11 -3.32
CA ILE A 130 -3.77 -7.91 -2.52
C ILE A 130 -2.86 -8.22 -1.32
N GLU A 131 -3.06 -9.37 -0.67
CA GLU A 131 -2.21 -9.81 0.44
C GLU A 131 -0.83 -10.26 -0.05
N PHE A 132 -0.81 -10.97 -1.19
CA PHE A 132 0.40 -11.37 -1.88
C PHE A 132 1.26 -10.15 -2.25
N ASP A 133 0.67 -9.10 -2.83
CA ASP A 133 1.37 -7.85 -3.18
C ASP A 133 2.07 -7.21 -1.97
N LYS A 134 1.39 -7.15 -0.82
CA LYS A 134 1.99 -6.63 0.42
C LYS A 134 3.17 -7.49 0.84
N SER A 135 3.05 -8.81 0.71
CA SER A 135 4.10 -9.74 1.08
C SER A 135 5.32 -9.66 0.15
N VAL A 136 5.09 -9.56 -1.17
CA VAL A 136 6.15 -9.35 -2.17
C VAL A 136 6.89 -8.05 -1.90
N ALA A 137 6.16 -6.95 -1.67
CA ALA A 137 6.76 -5.65 -1.35
C ALA A 137 7.62 -5.70 -0.09
N GLY A 138 7.15 -6.38 0.97
CA GLY A 138 7.91 -6.54 2.21
C GLY A 138 9.14 -7.44 2.07
N LYS A 139 9.07 -8.48 1.23
CA LYS A 139 10.13 -9.49 1.09
C LYS A 139 11.23 -9.08 0.11
N PHE A 140 10.87 -8.43 -1.00
CA PHE A 140 11.79 -8.23 -2.12
C PHE A 140 12.13 -6.77 -2.42
N HIS A 141 11.36 -5.80 -1.92
CA HIS A 141 11.60 -4.39 -2.19
C HIS A 141 12.20 -3.69 -0.97
N SER A 142 11.40 -2.85 -0.31
CA SER A 142 11.84 -2.00 0.80
C SER A 142 10.84 -2.15 1.94
N THR A 143 11.34 -2.18 3.17
CA THR A 143 10.47 -2.21 4.35
C THR A 143 9.62 -0.95 4.44
N GLY A 144 10.03 0.12 3.76
CA GLY A 144 9.29 1.36 3.64
C GLY A 144 7.97 1.24 2.89
N PHE A 145 7.79 0.29 1.97
CA PHE A 145 6.51 0.09 1.27
C PHE A 145 5.45 -0.58 2.15
N VAL A 146 5.85 -1.24 3.24
CA VAL A 146 4.92 -1.97 4.13
C VAL A 146 4.79 -1.34 5.52
N ASN A 147 5.62 -0.34 5.85
CA ASN A 147 5.64 0.30 7.16
C ASN A 147 5.31 1.79 7.11
N THR A 148 4.61 2.26 8.14
CA THR A 148 4.47 3.70 8.44
C THR A 148 5.78 4.26 8.97
N GLY A 149 5.93 5.59 9.01
CA GLY A 149 7.21 6.21 9.38
C GLY A 149 7.75 5.78 10.75
N PRO A 150 6.96 5.73 11.84
CA PRO A 150 7.44 5.25 13.13
C PRO A 150 7.87 3.78 13.08
N ALA A 151 7.05 2.91 12.48
CA ALA A 151 7.37 1.49 12.35
C ALA A 151 8.67 1.29 11.57
N TRP A 152 8.86 2.04 10.48
CA TRP A 152 10.04 1.99 9.65
C TRP A 152 11.30 2.50 10.36
N ILE A 153 11.23 3.60 11.12
CA ILE A 153 12.40 4.13 11.86
C ILE A 153 12.96 3.10 12.83
N PHE A 154 12.08 2.33 13.48
CA PHE A 154 12.45 1.38 14.52
C PHE A 154 12.71 -0.05 14.01
N THR A 155 12.66 -0.29 12.69
CA THR A 155 13.16 -1.56 12.13
C THR A 155 14.68 -1.61 12.11
N GLN A 156 15.24 -2.82 12.09
CA GLN A 156 16.68 -3.00 11.94
C GLN A 156 17.17 -2.40 10.63
N GLY A 157 18.07 -1.42 10.69
CA GLY A 157 18.57 -0.71 9.51
C GLY A 157 17.62 0.35 8.95
N GLY A 158 16.44 0.57 9.55
CA GLY A 158 15.41 1.45 9.03
C GLY A 158 15.86 2.88 8.75
N LEU A 159 16.61 3.51 9.66
CA LEU A 159 17.21 4.83 9.41
C LEU A 159 18.20 4.83 8.24
N SER A 160 19.02 3.79 8.10
CA SER A 160 19.96 3.68 6.97
C SER A 160 19.21 3.57 5.64
N GLU A 161 18.12 2.80 5.63
CA GLU A 161 17.23 2.64 4.48
C GLU A 161 16.54 3.97 4.12
N ILE A 162 15.93 4.64 5.11
CA ILE A 162 15.20 5.90 4.93
C ILE A 162 16.11 6.96 4.31
N TYR A 163 17.38 7.06 4.71
CA TYR A 163 18.33 8.03 4.16
C TYR A 163 19.11 7.53 2.94
N GLY A 164 18.92 6.27 2.53
CA GLY A 164 19.56 5.68 1.36
C GLY A 164 19.09 6.28 0.04
N SER A 165 19.98 6.31 -0.95
CA SER A 165 19.65 6.67 -2.33
C SER A 165 18.77 5.62 -2.99
N ASP A 166 18.97 4.34 -2.65
CA ASP A 166 18.37 3.22 -3.36
C ASP A 166 16.86 3.19 -3.15
N VAL A 167 16.40 3.41 -1.91
CA VAL A 167 14.97 3.54 -1.59
C VAL A 167 14.34 4.74 -2.29
N TYR A 168 15.05 5.88 -2.35
CA TYR A 168 14.55 7.05 -3.05
C TYR A 168 14.38 6.79 -4.55
N ASN A 169 15.38 6.17 -5.18
CA ASN A 169 15.36 5.84 -6.61
C ASN A 169 14.30 4.78 -6.91
N LEU A 170 14.17 3.76 -6.06
CA LEU A 170 13.12 2.76 -6.16
C LEU A 170 11.73 3.41 -6.04
N GLY A 171 11.52 4.27 -5.04
CA GLY A 171 10.28 5.03 -4.88
C GLY A 171 9.98 5.93 -6.07
N LEU A 172 10.99 6.62 -6.62
CA LEU A 172 10.85 7.45 -7.82
C LEU A 172 10.45 6.62 -9.04
N ASN A 173 11.12 5.49 -9.27
CA ASN A 173 10.80 4.60 -10.38
C ASN A 173 9.40 4.01 -10.24
N GLN A 174 8.99 3.61 -9.03
CA GLN A 174 7.65 3.05 -8.78
C GLN A 174 6.53 4.08 -8.93
N GLN A 175 6.73 5.32 -8.49
CA GLN A 175 5.70 6.38 -8.61
C GLN A 175 5.62 7.00 -10.02
N THR A 176 6.66 6.84 -10.85
CA THR A 176 6.66 7.44 -12.18
C THR A 176 5.59 6.78 -13.03
N ILE A 177 4.77 7.58 -13.72
CA ILE A 177 3.71 7.09 -14.59
C ILE A 177 4.13 7.32 -16.03
N LEU A 178 4.13 6.25 -16.82
CA LEU A 178 4.32 6.30 -18.26
C LEU A 178 2.96 6.36 -18.97
N ASP A 179 2.98 6.73 -20.25
CA ASP A 179 1.83 6.48 -21.12
C ASP A 179 1.52 4.97 -21.11
N GLN A 180 0.26 4.60 -20.90
CA GLN A 180 -0.12 3.20 -20.71
C GLN A 180 0.12 2.35 -21.96
N ASN A 181 -0.07 2.93 -23.16
CA ASN A 181 0.18 2.21 -24.41
C ASN A 181 1.67 1.95 -24.59
N LEU A 182 2.49 2.94 -24.27
CA LEU A 182 3.94 2.79 -24.27
C LEU A 182 4.40 1.72 -23.26
N TYR A 183 3.88 1.77 -22.03
CA TYR A 183 4.21 0.77 -21.02
C TYR A 183 3.83 -0.65 -21.46
N THR A 184 2.62 -0.80 -22.02
CA THR A 184 2.10 -2.10 -22.50
C THR A 184 2.95 -2.64 -23.66
N ALA A 185 3.46 -1.77 -24.53
CA ALA A 185 4.37 -2.17 -25.61
C ALA A 185 5.73 -2.66 -25.11
N TYR A 186 6.11 -2.33 -23.87
CA TYR A 186 7.35 -2.78 -23.23
C TYR A 186 7.17 -4.00 -22.33
N ILE A 187 5.96 -4.53 -22.19
CA ILE A 187 5.72 -5.84 -21.59
C ILE A 187 5.49 -6.82 -22.73
N HIS A 188 6.33 -7.86 -22.79
CA HIS A 188 6.09 -8.98 -23.70
C HIS A 188 5.55 -10.14 -22.88
N ASP A 189 4.39 -10.63 -23.29
CA ASP A 189 3.79 -11.84 -22.75
C ASP A 189 3.52 -12.83 -23.89
N ASN A 190 3.72 -14.12 -23.62
CA ASN A 190 3.44 -15.18 -24.60
C ASN A 190 1.96 -15.60 -24.63
N GLY A 191 1.14 -14.93 -23.82
CA GLY A 191 -0.29 -15.11 -23.75
C GLY A 191 -0.98 -14.23 -24.76
N SER A 192 -1.39 -14.76 -25.91
CA SER A 192 -2.41 -14.07 -26.69
C SER A 192 -3.63 -13.81 -25.81
N LEU A 193 -4.31 -12.69 -26.03
CA LEU A 193 -5.63 -12.40 -25.47
C LEU A 193 -6.51 -13.66 -25.52
N GLY A 194 -6.80 -14.25 -24.36
CA GLY A 194 -7.60 -15.48 -24.23
C GLY A 194 -6.88 -16.83 -24.29
N ASN A 195 -5.57 -16.89 -24.07
CA ASN A 195 -4.87 -18.16 -23.97
C ASN A 195 -5.23 -18.90 -22.67
N ILE A 196 -5.82 -20.09 -22.82
CA ILE A 196 -6.11 -21.05 -21.73
C ILE A 196 -4.85 -21.53 -20.98
N ASN A 197 -3.67 -21.22 -21.49
CA ASN A 197 -2.40 -21.51 -20.83
C ASN A 197 -1.96 -20.44 -19.83
N GLY A 198 -2.70 -19.34 -19.68
CA GLY A 198 -2.39 -18.24 -18.77
C GLY A 198 -1.38 -17.24 -19.34
N VAL A 199 -1.13 -16.17 -18.57
CA VAL A 199 -0.16 -15.13 -18.93
C VAL A 199 1.21 -15.52 -18.40
N GLU A 200 2.23 -15.53 -19.25
CA GLU A 200 3.63 -15.64 -18.86
C GLU A 200 4.39 -14.43 -19.41
N VAL A 201 5.09 -13.75 -18.51
CA VAL A 201 5.84 -12.52 -18.80
C VAL A 201 7.23 -12.92 -19.30
N GLU A 202 7.48 -12.71 -20.58
CA GLU A 202 8.77 -12.97 -21.23
C GLU A 202 9.73 -11.79 -21.06
N TYR A 203 9.18 -10.58 -20.94
CA TYR A 203 9.95 -9.38 -20.74
C TYR A 203 9.09 -8.32 -20.03
N SER A 204 9.68 -7.62 -19.07
CA SER A 204 9.11 -6.43 -18.44
C SER A 204 10.22 -5.42 -18.19
N ILE A 205 9.88 -4.14 -18.32
CA ILE A 205 10.75 -3.03 -17.89
C ILE A 205 10.66 -2.77 -16.38
N GLY A 206 9.86 -3.56 -15.66
CA GLY A 206 9.61 -3.41 -14.23
C GLY A 206 9.06 -2.03 -13.87
N ALA A 207 9.09 -1.72 -12.57
CA ALA A 207 8.74 -0.41 -12.01
C ALA A 207 7.35 0.11 -12.44
N HIS A 208 7.06 1.40 -12.20
CA HIS A 208 5.82 2.05 -12.61
C HIS A 208 4.55 1.34 -12.09
N ILE A 209 4.41 1.27 -10.76
CA ILE A 209 3.43 0.42 -10.08
C ILE A 209 1.98 0.63 -10.59
N VAL A 210 1.62 1.87 -10.90
CA VAL A 210 0.29 2.20 -11.43
C VAL A 210 0.10 1.59 -12.82
N ASN A 211 1.06 1.77 -13.74
CA ASN A 211 0.97 1.22 -15.09
C ASN A 211 0.98 -0.31 -15.09
N ASN A 212 1.81 -0.90 -14.23
CA ASN A 212 1.89 -2.34 -14.03
C ASN A 212 0.53 -2.92 -13.60
N LYS A 213 -0.10 -2.32 -12.59
CA LYS A 213 -1.40 -2.78 -12.11
C LYS A 213 -2.53 -2.53 -13.10
N VAL A 214 -2.52 -1.43 -13.84
CA VAL A 214 -3.48 -1.23 -14.94
C VAL A 214 -3.37 -2.35 -15.98
N TRP A 215 -2.16 -2.67 -16.43
CA TRP A 215 -1.93 -3.77 -17.37
C TRP A 215 -2.43 -5.09 -16.79
N PHE A 216 -2.06 -5.40 -15.55
CA PHE A 216 -2.40 -6.68 -14.91
C PHE A 216 -3.91 -6.85 -14.71
N LEU A 217 -4.61 -5.83 -14.20
CA LEU A 217 -6.07 -5.87 -14.01
C LEU A 217 -6.80 -6.06 -15.34
N ASN A 218 -6.34 -5.40 -16.40
CA ASN A 218 -6.93 -5.55 -17.73
C ASN A 218 -6.73 -6.97 -18.29
N LYS A 219 -5.55 -7.58 -18.07
CA LYS A 219 -5.31 -8.99 -18.39
C LYS A 219 -6.21 -9.94 -17.60
N GLN A 220 -6.54 -9.61 -16.34
CA GLN A 220 -7.50 -10.39 -15.56
C GLN A 220 -8.92 -10.30 -16.14
N ILE A 221 -9.41 -9.10 -16.49
CA ILE A 221 -10.71 -8.91 -17.15
C ILE A 221 -10.82 -9.78 -18.41
N GLU A 222 -9.76 -9.81 -19.22
CA GLU A 222 -9.72 -10.60 -20.46
C GLU A 222 -9.69 -12.10 -20.20
N SER A 223 -8.96 -12.52 -19.16
CA SER A 223 -8.92 -13.92 -18.73
C SER A 223 -10.29 -14.39 -18.25
N ILE A 224 -11.00 -13.57 -17.46
CA ILE A 224 -12.37 -13.85 -17.02
C ILE A 224 -13.32 -13.90 -18.23
N ARG A 225 -13.22 -12.95 -19.17
CA ARG A 225 -14.03 -12.96 -20.39
C ARG A 225 -13.83 -14.24 -21.19
N SER A 226 -12.60 -14.73 -21.28
CA SER A 226 -12.25 -15.94 -22.02
C SER A 226 -12.76 -17.19 -21.32
N ALA A 227 -12.59 -17.29 -20.00
CA ALA A 227 -13.17 -18.36 -19.18
C ALA A 227 -14.70 -18.38 -19.28
N LEU A 228 -15.34 -17.22 -19.30
CA LEU A 228 -16.78 -17.10 -19.45
C LEU A 228 -17.24 -17.51 -20.85
N THR A 229 -16.47 -17.15 -21.88
CA THR A 229 -16.75 -17.59 -23.26
C THR A 229 -16.70 -19.12 -23.36
N LEU A 230 -15.71 -19.75 -22.73
CA LEU A 230 -15.62 -21.21 -22.62
C LEU A 230 -16.79 -21.81 -21.85
N HIS A 231 -17.24 -21.19 -20.77
CA HIS A 231 -18.42 -21.63 -20.02
C HIS A 231 -19.70 -21.55 -20.86
N VAL A 232 -19.95 -20.43 -21.52
CA VAL A 232 -21.19 -20.21 -22.30
C VAL A 232 -21.24 -21.08 -23.56
N ILE A 233 -20.15 -21.16 -24.32
CA ILE A 233 -20.10 -21.95 -25.57
C ILE A 233 -19.88 -23.44 -25.28
N GLY A 234 -19.01 -23.74 -24.32
CA GLY A 234 -18.66 -25.10 -23.92
C GLY A 234 -19.72 -25.78 -23.06
N GLY A 235 -20.61 -25.03 -22.41
CA GLY A 235 -21.71 -25.58 -21.62
C GLY A 235 -22.64 -26.48 -22.45
N ALA A 236 -22.87 -26.15 -23.73
CA ALA A 236 -23.59 -27.00 -24.67
C ALA A 236 -22.88 -28.35 -24.95
N MET A 237 -21.60 -28.45 -24.63
CA MET A 237 -20.75 -29.65 -24.74
C MET A 237 -20.39 -30.24 -23.38
N GLY A 238 -21.03 -29.79 -22.28
CA GLY A 238 -20.77 -30.25 -20.91
C GLY A 238 -19.51 -29.66 -20.25
N ILE A 239 -18.95 -28.59 -20.80
CA ILE A 239 -17.80 -27.86 -20.24
C ILE A 239 -18.32 -26.64 -19.47
N ASN A 240 -18.41 -26.75 -18.15
CA ASN A 240 -18.77 -25.64 -17.27
C ASN A 240 -17.55 -25.18 -16.48
N VAL A 241 -17.05 -23.96 -16.70
CA VAL A 241 -15.92 -23.42 -15.93
C VAL A 241 -16.38 -22.90 -14.55
N PHE A 242 -17.51 -22.19 -14.54
CA PHE A 242 -18.10 -21.61 -13.34
C PHE A 242 -19.32 -22.37 -12.88
N LYS A 243 -19.63 -22.29 -11.59
CA LYS A 243 -20.94 -22.61 -11.04
C LYS A 243 -21.91 -21.49 -11.42
N ASP A 244 -22.94 -21.84 -12.17
CA ASP A 244 -23.97 -20.90 -12.60
C ASP A 244 -25.37 -21.48 -12.41
N ASP A 245 -25.69 -21.80 -11.15
CA ASP A 245 -26.96 -22.47 -10.79
C ASP A 245 -28.20 -21.63 -11.18
N ASN A 246 -28.03 -20.33 -11.45
CA ASN A 246 -29.10 -19.39 -11.76
C ASN A 246 -29.00 -18.74 -13.17
N ASN A 247 -28.08 -19.19 -14.03
CA ASN A 247 -27.81 -18.58 -15.35
C ASN A 247 -27.60 -17.06 -15.30
N GLN A 248 -26.85 -16.59 -14.31
CA GLN A 248 -26.58 -15.16 -14.08
C GLN A 248 -25.32 -14.68 -14.80
N LEU A 249 -24.50 -15.59 -15.33
CA LEU A 249 -23.28 -15.23 -16.03
C LEU A 249 -23.57 -14.83 -17.48
N SER A 250 -23.08 -13.66 -17.88
CA SER A 250 -23.32 -13.12 -19.22
C SER A 250 -22.07 -12.46 -19.79
N LEU A 251 -21.82 -12.66 -21.08
CA LEU A 251 -20.75 -11.98 -21.82
C LEU A 251 -21.01 -10.48 -22.02
N ASN A 252 -22.27 -10.04 -21.82
CA ASN A 252 -22.67 -8.64 -21.94
C ASN A 252 -22.55 -7.86 -20.63
N ASP A 253 -21.92 -8.44 -19.61
CA ASP A 253 -21.74 -7.78 -18.32
C ASP A 253 -20.95 -6.47 -18.43
N ASP A 254 -21.34 -5.46 -17.66
CA ASP A 254 -20.70 -4.14 -17.68
C ASP A 254 -19.22 -4.20 -17.32
N ILE A 255 -18.80 -5.21 -16.54
CA ILE A 255 -17.39 -5.47 -16.19
C ILE A 255 -16.52 -5.61 -17.46
N PHE A 256 -17.08 -6.19 -18.53
CA PHE A 256 -16.36 -6.36 -19.79
C PHE A 256 -16.38 -5.12 -20.67
N ASN A 257 -17.18 -4.10 -20.35
CA ASN A 257 -17.24 -2.86 -21.12
C ASN A 257 -16.34 -1.76 -20.54
N LYS A 258 -15.77 -1.97 -19.35
CA LYS A 258 -14.87 -1.02 -18.68
C LYS A 258 -13.49 -1.63 -18.48
N TYR A 259 -12.51 -1.16 -19.24
CA TYR A 259 -11.10 -1.39 -18.93
C TYR A 259 -10.66 -0.42 -17.84
N VAL A 260 -9.78 -0.89 -16.94
CA VAL A 260 -9.15 -0.05 -15.94
C VAL A 260 -8.16 0.88 -16.64
N ILE A 261 -8.21 2.16 -16.31
CA ILE A 261 -7.26 3.16 -16.77
C ILE A 261 -6.43 3.70 -15.60
N VAL A 262 -5.35 4.40 -15.93
CA VAL A 262 -4.43 4.98 -14.92
C VAL A 262 -5.17 5.87 -13.91
N ASP A 263 -6.19 6.61 -14.35
CA ASP A 263 -6.96 7.52 -13.50
C ASP A 263 -7.93 6.82 -12.53
N ASP A 264 -8.21 5.52 -12.72
CA ASP A 264 -9.04 4.75 -11.77
C ASP A 264 -8.27 4.43 -10.47
N LEU A 265 -6.93 4.46 -10.51
CA LEU A 265 -6.04 4.11 -9.42
C LEU A 265 -5.47 5.35 -8.71
N TYR A 266 -5.16 5.22 -7.42
CA TYR A 266 -4.43 6.25 -6.68
C TYR A 266 -3.00 6.37 -7.21
N HIS A 267 -2.44 7.59 -7.24
CA HIS A 267 -1.07 7.84 -7.71
C HIS A 267 -0.17 8.16 -6.51
N PRO A 268 0.69 7.20 -6.08
CA PRO A 268 1.58 7.41 -4.94
C PRO A 268 2.55 8.57 -5.15
N ASN A 269 2.88 9.29 -4.07
CA ASN A 269 4.01 10.21 -4.05
C ASN A 269 5.06 9.77 -3.02
N PHE A 270 5.70 8.64 -3.30
CA PHE A 270 6.67 8.01 -2.41
C PHE A 270 7.83 8.95 -2.06
N THR A 271 8.37 9.65 -3.05
CA THR A 271 9.55 10.53 -2.88
C THR A 271 9.25 11.74 -2.00
N ALA A 272 8.11 12.41 -2.18
CA ALA A 272 7.72 13.54 -1.32
C ALA A 272 7.47 13.06 0.11
N THR A 273 6.75 11.94 0.28
CA THR A 273 6.48 11.37 1.61
C THR A 273 7.76 10.89 2.30
N LEU A 274 8.72 10.32 1.56
CA LEU A 274 10.04 9.96 2.07
C LEU A 274 10.86 11.20 2.49
N GLN A 275 10.85 12.26 1.69
CA GLN A 275 11.53 13.52 2.04
C GLN A 275 10.90 14.18 3.26
N LEU A 276 9.57 14.19 3.37
CA LEU A 276 8.87 14.66 4.56
C LEU A 276 9.28 13.86 5.79
N LEU A 277 9.32 12.52 5.70
CA LEU A 277 9.75 11.64 6.77
C LEU A 277 11.19 11.94 7.21
N ARG A 278 12.12 12.13 6.26
CA ARG A 278 13.52 12.52 6.56
C ARG A 278 13.58 13.82 7.36
N VAL A 279 12.87 14.87 6.92
CA VAL A 279 12.80 16.15 7.65
C VAL A 279 12.17 15.96 9.03
N ALA A 280 11.08 15.20 9.12
CA ALA A 280 10.38 14.94 10.37
C ALA A 280 11.25 14.22 11.39
N ILE A 281 12.09 13.25 10.97
CA ILE A 281 13.06 12.57 11.82
C ILE A 281 14.05 13.55 12.43
N VAL A 282 14.60 14.48 11.62
CA VAL A 282 15.53 15.51 12.12
C VAL A 282 14.83 16.39 13.14
N LEU A 283 13.64 16.90 12.83
CA LEU A 283 12.88 17.76 13.74
C LEU A 283 12.49 17.03 15.03
N PHE A 284 12.15 15.75 14.94
CA PHE A 284 11.85 14.93 16.11
C PHE A 284 13.09 14.69 16.97
N ALA A 285 14.27 14.47 16.36
CA ALA A 285 15.52 14.36 17.12
C ALA A 285 15.84 15.67 17.88
N LEU A 286 15.43 16.84 17.36
CA LEU A 286 15.57 18.10 18.10
C LEU A 286 14.76 18.13 19.40
N ASN A 287 13.72 17.29 19.56
CA ASN A 287 12.99 17.20 20.82
C ASN A 287 13.89 16.83 22.00
N PHE A 288 14.98 16.09 21.77
CA PHE A 288 15.95 15.76 22.82
C PHE A 288 16.63 17.01 23.41
N ALA A 289 16.70 18.12 22.67
CA ALA A 289 17.21 19.40 23.17
C ALA A 289 16.07 20.36 23.55
N VAL A 290 15.05 20.49 22.70
CA VAL A 290 13.95 21.47 22.85
C VAL A 290 13.11 21.17 24.09
N ILE A 291 12.77 19.91 24.35
CA ILE A 291 11.91 19.56 25.49
C ILE A 291 12.62 19.85 26.83
N PRO A 292 13.85 19.36 27.10
CA PRO A 292 14.54 19.69 28.34
C PRO A 292 14.81 21.18 28.52
N ALA A 293 15.17 21.90 27.46
CA ALA A 293 15.37 23.35 27.50
C ALA A 293 14.06 24.08 27.82
N GLY A 294 12.96 23.74 27.14
CA GLY A 294 11.63 24.33 27.34
C GLY A 294 11.10 24.09 28.75
N VAL A 295 11.25 22.88 29.28
CA VAL A 295 10.89 22.54 30.67
C VAL A 295 11.73 23.37 31.65
N THR A 296 13.05 23.43 31.44
CA THR A 296 13.97 24.17 32.32
C THR A 296 13.62 25.66 32.34
N VAL A 297 13.42 26.28 31.17
CA VAL A 297 13.04 27.69 31.06
C VAL A 297 11.68 27.93 31.72
N THR A 298 10.71 27.04 31.52
CA THR A 298 9.39 27.15 32.17
C THR A 298 9.51 27.13 33.69
N VAL A 299 10.23 26.15 34.25
CA VAL A 299 10.43 26.01 35.70
C VAL A 299 11.13 27.25 36.27
N LEU A 300 12.22 27.71 35.65
CA LEU A 300 12.94 28.90 36.09
C LEU A 300 12.09 30.17 36.03
N THR A 301 11.22 30.27 35.02
CA THR A 301 10.36 31.44 34.84
C THR A 301 9.23 31.44 35.87
N LEU A 302 8.63 30.29 36.17
CA LEU A 302 7.50 30.16 37.12
C LEU A 302 7.93 30.08 38.60
N LYS A 303 9.19 29.75 38.90
CA LYS A 303 9.72 29.62 40.26
C LYS A 303 9.48 30.89 41.10
N GLY A 304 8.70 30.79 42.17
CA GLY A 304 8.39 31.91 43.06
C GLY A 304 7.23 32.81 42.61
N THR A 305 6.45 32.41 41.59
CA THR A 305 5.16 33.06 41.31
C THR A 305 4.10 32.53 42.29
N LYS A 306 3.59 33.38 43.20
CA LYS A 306 2.53 33.00 44.16
C LYS A 306 1.24 32.61 43.42
N LYS A 307 0.65 31.43 43.66
CA LYS A 307 -0.67 31.02 43.11
C LYS A 307 -1.67 32.19 43.23
N PRO A 308 -2.51 32.45 42.21
CA PRO A 308 -3.56 33.44 42.40
C PRO A 308 -4.39 33.00 43.62
N LYS A 309 -4.62 33.90 44.60
CA LYS A 309 -5.65 33.66 45.61
C LYS A 309 -6.94 33.44 44.82
N ASN A 310 -7.62 32.31 45.05
CA ASN A 310 -8.98 32.15 44.54
C ASN A 310 -9.80 33.29 45.13
N THR A 311 -10.50 34.03 44.28
CA THR A 311 -11.31 35.20 44.67
C THR A 311 -12.44 34.82 45.63
N GLU A 312 -12.72 33.52 45.83
CA GLU A 312 -13.71 33.00 46.78
C GLU A 312 -13.31 33.14 48.27
N GLU A 313 -12.04 33.40 48.60
CA GLU A 313 -11.63 33.61 50.00
C GLU A 313 -11.79 35.06 50.49
N VAL A 314 -12.08 36.02 49.62
CA VAL A 314 -12.20 37.45 50.01
C VAL A 314 -13.62 37.79 50.48
N GLU A 315 -14.64 37.03 50.07
CA GLU A 315 -16.03 37.30 50.49
C GLU A 315 -16.38 36.75 51.88
N ASN A 316 -15.58 35.82 52.43
CA ASN A 316 -15.82 35.23 53.75
C ASN A 316 -15.00 35.87 54.89
N GLU A 317 -14.08 36.79 54.60
CA GLU A 317 -13.32 37.55 55.63
C GLU A 317 -13.93 38.91 55.96
N GLU A 318 -14.89 39.43 55.17
CA GLU A 318 -15.62 40.67 55.49
C GLU A 318 -16.94 40.43 56.25
N ILE A 319 -17.25 39.17 56.59
CA ILE A 319 -18.39 38.79 57.43
C ILE A 319 -17.88 37.92 58.60
N ASN A 320 -17.13 38.52 59.53
CA ASN A 320 -17.01 38.09 60.94
C ASN A 320 -16.38 39.18 61.80
#